data_AF-A0A8C2WMY9-F1
#
_entry.id   AF-A0A8C2WMY9-F1
#
_cell.length_a   1.000
_cell.length_b   1.000
_cell.length_c   1.000
_cell.angle_alpha   90.00
_cell.angle_beta   90.00
_cell.angle_gamma   90.00
#
_symmetry.space_group_name_H-M   'P 1'
#
loop_
_entity.id
_entity.type
_entity.pdbx_description
1 polymer ?
#
loop_
_entity_poly.entity_id
_entity_poly.type
_entity_poly.pdbx_seq_one_letter_code
_entity_poly.pdbx_strand_id
1 'polypeptide(L)'
;MAACGLFRSLSSNFLTILPSLTRSATLSPLRLASQPYFGRTLATSCRLTAALKFTDKHEWIRVGDDGVGTVGISKFAQEALGDVVYCGLPEVGTQLAQQDEFGALESVKAASELYSPLTGEVVEVNALLADNPGLVNKSCYKDGWLMKMTIGNPSELDILMDEAAYERYIRSIED
;
A
#
# COMPACT_ATOMS: atom_id res chain seq x y z
N MET A 1 -39.43 18.06 40.18
CA MET A 1 -38.86 19.10 41.07
C MET A 1 -37.37 19.17 40.73
N ALA A 2 -36.93 20.21 40.03
CA ALA A 2 -36.43 21.49 40.58
C ALA A 2 -34.98 21.36 41.13
N ALA A 3 -33.99 22.21 40.83
CA ALA A 3 -33.92 23.45 40.02
C ALA A 3 -32.54 23.50 39.31
N CYS A 4 -32.37 24.00 38.08
CA CYS A 4 -32.30 25.42 37.69
C CYS A 4 -31.37 26.27 38.58
N GLY A 5 -30.12 26.48 38.11
CA GLY A 5 -29.16 27.46 38.63
C GLY A 5 -28.44 28.17 37.47
N LEU A 6 -28.70 29.47 37.30
CA LEU A 6 -28.17 30.29 36.21
C LEU A 6 -26.89 31.01 36.64
N PHE A 7 -25.88 31.12 35.77
CA PHE A 7 -25.02 32.31 35.77
C PHE A 7 -24.74 32.87 34.37
N ARG A 8 -25.22 34.11 34.21
CA ARG A 8 -24.94 35.15 33.21
C ARG A 8 -23.48 35.63 33.37
N SER A 9 -22.79 36.40 32.52
CA SER A 9 -23.05 37.11 31.25
C SER A 9 -21.75 37.87 30.83
N LEU A 10 -21.57 38.19 29.53
CA LEU A 10 -20.99 39.43 28.89
C LEU A 10 -19.98 40.34 29.67
N SER A 11 -19.05 41.13 29.10
CA SER A 11 -18.75 41.56 27.72
C SER A 11 -17.30 42.08 27.55
N SER A 12 -16.78 41.98 26.32
CA SER A 12 -16.20 43.02 25.43
C SER A 12 -15.39 44.26 25.88
N ASN A 13 -14.26 44.43 25.18
CA ASN A 13 -13.69 45.65 24.54
C ASN A 13 -13.08 46.81 25.36
N PHE A 14 -11.85 47.23 24.96
CA PHE A 14 -11.42 48.56 24.42
C PHE A 14 -9.87 48.56 24.31
N LEU A 15 -9.20 48.64 23.15
CA LEU A 15 -9.00 49.75 22.19
C LEU A 15 -7.94 50.84 22.58
N THR A 16 -6.73 50.64 22.04
CA THR A 16 -5.92 51.60 21.23
C THR A 16 -5.13 52.77 21.87
N ILE A 17 -3.85 52.91 21.46
CA ILE A 17 -3.14 54.10 20.86
C ILE A 17 -1.64 54.20 21.24
N LEU A 18 -0.82 54.40 20.20
CA LEU A 18 0.65 54.67 20.13
C LEU A 18 1.02 56.09 20.63
N PRO A 19 2.28 56.43 21.00
CA PRO A 19 3.48 56.38 20.14
C PRO A 19 4.77 55.93 20.90
N SER A 20 6.04 56.11 20.49
CA SER A 20 6.65 56.91 19.41
C SER A 20 7.98 56.32 18.86
N LEU A 21 8.63 57.04 17.93
CA LEU A 21 9.93 56.70 17.32
C LEU A 21 11.12 57.13 18.21
N THR A 22 12.12 56.26 18.38
CA THR A 22 13.53 56.69 18.45
C THR A 22 14.45 55.77 17.66
N ARG A 23 15.48 56.37 17.07
CA ARG A 23 16.41 55.79 16.09
C ARG A 23 17.71 55.38 16.78
N SER A 24 18.19 54.16 16.52
CA SER A 24 19.61 53.82 16.72
C SER A 24 20.00 52.67 15.80
N ALA A 25 20.83 52.99 14.80
CA ALA A 25 21.50 52.00 13.98
C ALA A 25 22.79 51.58 14.68
N THR A 26 23.01 50.27 14.84
CA THR A 26 24.31 49.71 15.20
C THR A 26 24.69 48.66 14.17
N LEU A 27 25.81 48.88 13.50
CA LEU A 27 26.34 47.99 12.46
C LEU A 27 27.05 46.81 13.14
N SER A 28 26.46 45.62 13.05
CA SER A 28 27.11 44.39 13.52
C SER A 28 28.11 43.89 12.47
N PRO A 29 29.32 43.46 12.87
CA PRO A 29 30.31 42.93 11.93
C PRO A 29 29.88 41.57 11.36
N LEU A 30 30.32 41.32 10.14
CA LEU A 30 29.98 40.13 9.35
C LEU A 30 30.39 38.83 10.08
N ARG A 31 29.40 38.03 10.50
CA ARG A 31 29.63 36.65 10.91
C ARG A 31 29.83 35.81 9.64
N LEU A 32 31.07 35.38 9.40
CA LEU A 32 31.39 34.47 8.29
C LEU A 32 30.70 33.13 8.52
N ALA A 33 29.54 32.94 7.90
CA ALA A 33 28.82 31.67 7.96
C ALA A 33 29.56 30.63 7.12
N SER A 34 30.36 29.80 7.79
CA SER A 34 30.88 28.57 7.21
C SER A 34 29.70 27.65 6.89
N GLN A 35 29.24 27.68 5.65
CA GLN A 35 28.25 26.72 5.17
C GLN A 35 28.87 25.32 5.27
N PRO A 36 28.33 24.40 6.10
CA PRO A 36 28.70 23.01 5.95
C PRO A 36 28.25 22.59 4.54
N TYR A 37 29.17 21.98 3.80
CA TYR A 37 28.91 21.50 2.45
C TYR A 37 27.62 20.68 2.46
N PHE A 38 26.65 21.11 1.65
CA PHE A 38 25.38 20.41 1.48
C PHE A 38 25.67 19.10 0.76
N GLY A 39 26.03 18.08 1.54
CA GLY A 39 26.23 16.72 1.07
C GLY A 39 24.96 16.30 0.36
N ARG A 40 25.07 16.09 -0.96
CA ARG A 40 23.96 15.56 -1.75
C ARG A 40 23.76 14.11 -1.33
N THR A 41 22.95 13.90 -0.30
CA THR A 41 22.41 12.58 0.00
C THR A 41 21.58 12.17 -1.21
N LEU A 42 22.15 11.32 -2.07
CA LEU A 42 21.41 10.60 -3.08
C LEU A 42 20.50 9.62 -2.35
N ALA A 43 19.35 10.13 -1.90
CA ALA A 43 18.21 9.29 -1.61
C ALA A 43 17.87 8.58 -2.92
N THR A 44 18.31 7.32 -3.03
CA THR A 44 17.89 6.43 -4.11
C THR A 44 16.42 6.16 -3.87
N SER A 45 15.58 7.04 -4.41
CA SER A 45 14.14 6.85 -4.48
C SER A 45 13.92 5.55 -5.25
N CYS A 46 13.58 4.50 -4.51
CA CYS A 46 13.12 3.25 -5.09
C CYS A 46 11.83 3.59 -5.85
N ARG A 47 11.94 3.69 -7.18
CA ARG A 47 10.78 3.82 -8.06
C ARG A 47 10.16 2.44 -8.18
N LEU A 48 9.34 2.10 -7.19
CA LEU A 48 8.53 0.90 -7.21
C LEU A 48 7.75 0.85 -8.52
N THR A 49 7.86 -0.26 -9.24
CA THR A 49 7.40 -0.33 -10.63
C THR A 49 5.91 -0.62 -10.70
N ALA A 50 5.17 0.19 -11.44
CA ALA A 50 3.75 -0.02 -11.76
C ALA A 50 3.47 -1.21 -12.71
N ALA A 51 4.50 -1.95 -13.13
CA ALA A 51 4.38 -3.17 -13.90
C ALA A 51 3.94 -4.35 -13.00
N LEU A 52 3.33 -5.37 -13.60
CA LEU A 52 3.05 -6.63 -12.91
C LEU A 52 4.35 -7.40 -12.68
N LYS A 53 4.47 -7.95 -11.47
CA LYS A 53 5.47 -8.93 -11.05
C LYS A 53 4.77 -10.23 -10.63
N PHE A 54 5.39 -11.37 -10.89
CA PHE A 54 4.76 -12.69 -10.71
C PHE A 54 5.62 -13.63 -9.86
N THR A 55 4.95 -14.48 -9.09
CA THR A 55 5.55 -15.62 -8.38
C THR A 55 5.56 -16.88 -9.26
N ASP A 56 6.34 -17.88 -8.85
CA ASP A 56 6.28 -19.26 -9.37
C ASP A 56 4.97 -19.98 -9.02
N LYS A 57 4.32 -19.56 -7.94
CA LYS A 57 2.99 -19.99 -7.46
C LYS A 57 1.80 -19.29 -8.15
N HIS A 58 2.06 -18.48 -9.18
CA HIS A 58 1.06 -17.84 -10.05
C HIS A 58 0.25 -16.69 -9.44
N GLU A 59 0.63 -16.17 -8.27
CA GLU A 59 0.22 -14.84 -7.81
C GLU A 59 0.89 -13.73 -8.62
N TRP A 60 0.26 -12.56 -8.67
CA TRP A 60 0.82 -11.32 -9.18
C TRP A 60 0.79 -10.23 -8.11
N ILE A 61 1.74 -9.31 -8.19
CA ILE A 61 1.75 -8.05 -7.46
C ILE A 61 1.97 -6.87 -8.42
N ARG A 62 1.24 -5.78 -8.19
CA ARG A 62 1.44 -4.48 -8.85
C ARG A 62 1.60 -3.41 -7.79
N VAL A 63 2.70 -2.66 -7.82
CA VAL A 63 2.95 -1.61 -6.84
C VAL A 63 2.43 -0.27 -7.37
N GLY A 64 1.62 0.42 -6.56
CA GLY A 64 1.12 1.76 -6.87
C GLY A 64 2.14 2.87 -6.65
N ASP A 65 1.82 4.08 -7.13
CA ASP A 65 2.62 5.29 -6.87
C ASP A 65 2.66 5.68 -5.38
N ASP A 66 1.73 5.15 -4.58
CA ASP A 66 1.66 5.24 -3.12
C ASP A 66 2.59 4.24 -2.39
N GLY A 67 3.24 3.34 -3.13
CA GLY A 67 4.10 2.28 -2.59
C GLY A 67 3.34 1.06 -2.06
N VAL A 68 2.02 0.99 -2.26
CA VAL A 68 1.19 -0.15 -1.84
C VAL A 68 1.15 -1.21 -2.92
N GLY A 69 1.46 -2.46 -2.56
CA GLY A 69 1.35 -3.61 -3.45
C GLY A 69 -0.06 -4.16 -3.48
N THR A 70 -0.73 -4.13 -4.64
CA THR A 70 -1.98 -4.87 -4.87
C THR A 70 -1.64 -6.28 -5.33
N VAL A 71 -2.23 -7.29 -4.71
CA VAL A 71 -1.97 -8.73 -4.95
C VAL A 71 -3.21 -9.42 -5.51
N GLY A 72 -3.02 -10.37 -6.42
CA GLY A 72 -4.07 -11.28 -6.89
C GLY A 72 -3.50 -12.54 -7.54
N ILE A 73 -4.34 -13.38 -8.14
CA ILE A 73 -3.88 -14.54 -8.93
C ILE A 73 -3.92 -14.27 -10.42
N SER A 74 -3.02 -14.90 -11.18
CA SER A 74 -2.93 -14.75 -12.62
C SER A 74 -4.09 -15.39 -13.39
N LYS A 75 -4.22 -15.02 -14.67
CA LYS A 75 -5.18 -15.65 -15.59
C LYS A 75 -5.01 -17.18 -15.65
N PHE A 76 -3.78 -17.68 -15.70
CA PHE A 76 -3.47 -19.11 -15.74
C PHE A 76 -4.01 -19.84 -14.50
N ALA A 77 -3.76 -19.28 -13.31
CA ALA A 77 -4.22 -19.85 -12.04
C ALA A 77 -5.75 -19.94 -11.96
N GLN A 78 -6.49 -18.89 -12.33
CA GLN A 78 -7.96 -18.94 -12.27
C GLN A 78 -8.57 -19.89 -13.32
N GLU A 79 -7.89 -20.09 -14.46
CA GLU A 79 -8.30 -21.07 -15.48
C GLU A 79 -8.08 -22.51 -14.99
N ALA A 80 -6.97 -22.76 -14.30
CA ALA A 80 -6.67 -24.06 -13.68
C ALA A 80 -7.62 -24.39 -12.51
N LEU A 81 -7.96 -23.41 -11.66
CA LEU A 81 -8.96 -23.55 -10.60
C LEU A 81 -10.37 -23.79 -11.17
N GLY A 82 -10.74 -23.07 -12.24
CA GLY A 82 -12.13 -22.98 -12.72
C GLY A 82 -12.98 -22.03 -11.88
N ASP A 83 -14.31 -22.20 -11.92
CA ASP A 83 -15.27 -21.27 -11.33
C ASP A 83 -15.11 -21.16 -9.80
N VAL A 84 -14.55 -20.04 -9.33
CA VAL A 84 -14.28 -19.76 -7.91
C VAL A 84 -15.59 -19.48 -7.18
N VAL A 85 -15.82 -20.21 -6.08
CA VAL A 85 -17.02 -20.14 -5.25
C VAL A 85 -16.75 -19.61 -3.84
N TYR A 86 -15.50 -19.58 -3.40
CA TYR A 86 -15.11 -19.04 -2.10
C TYR A 86 -13.70 -18.44 -2.14
N CYS A 87 -13.50 -17.36 -1.38
CA CYS A 87 -12.23 -16.67 -1.20
C CYS A 87 -11.95 -16.49 0.30
N GLY A 88 -11.03 -17.28 0.84
CA GLY A 88 -10.46 -17.06 2.17
C GLY A 88 -9.38 -16.00 2.09
N LEU A 89 -9.59 -14.85 2.73
CA LEU A 89 -8.70 -13.68 2.73
C LEU A 89 -8.24 -13.36 4.17
N PRO A 90 -7.08 -12.70 4.35
CA PRO A 90 -6.52 -12.42 5.67
C PRO A 90 -7.21 -11.22 6.33
N GLU A 91 -6.94 -11.00 7.61
CA GLU A 91 -7.40 -9.78 8.29
C GLU A 91 -6.49 -8.58 7.95
N VAL A 92 -7.08 -7.39 7.86
CA VAL A 92 -6.30 -6.13 7.75
C VAL A 92 -5.48 -5.92 9.03
N GLY A 93 -4.20 -5.60 8.89
CA GLY A 93 -3.21 -5.55 9.97
C GLY A 93 -2.42 -6.85 10.16
N THR A 94 -2.72 -7.91 9.40
CA THR A 94 -1.90 -9.14 9.40
C THR A 94 -0.50 -8.84 8.85
N GLN A 95 0.53 -9.26 9.58
CA GLN A 95 1.92 -9.22 9.14
C GLN A 95 2.25 -10.54 8.44
N LEU A 96 2.84 -10.45 7.24
CA LEU A 96 3.22 -11.60 6.40
C LEU A 96 4.69 -11.47 6.01
N ALA A 97 5.44 -12.57 6.05
CA ALA A 97 6.71 -12.70 5.35
C ALA A 97 6.47 -13.14 3.90
N GLN A 98 7.47 -12.94 3.03
CA GLN A 98 7.45 -13.56 1.70
C GLN A 98 7.32 -15.09 1.82
N GLN A 99 6.46 -15.70 1.00
CA GLN A 99 6.04 -17.11 1.03
C GLN A 99 5.20 -17.56 2.25
N ASP A 100 4.75 -16.66 3.13
CA ASP A 100 3.73 -17.02 4.13
C ASP A 100 2.37 -17.27 3.45
N GLU A 101 1.67 -18.30 3.89
CA GLU A 101 0.27 -18.55 3.52
C GLU A 101 -0.63 -17.45 4.11
N PHE A 102 -1.46 -16.81 3.28
CA PHE A 102 -2.37 -15.74 3.72
C PHE A 102 -3.86 -16.06 3.54
N GLY A 103 -4.20 -17.17 2.86
CA GLY A 103 -5.57 -17.51 2.52
C GLY A 103 -5.66 -18.64 1.50
N ALA A 104 -6.85 -18.83 0.94
CA ALA A 104 -7.12 -19.87 -0.05
C ALA A 104 -8.25 -19.47 -1.02
N LEU A 105 -8.23 -20.04 -2.22
CA LEU A 105 -9.36 -19.98 -3.16
C LEU A 105 -9.93 -21.38 -3.36
N GLU A 106 -11.25 -21.49 -3.33
CA GLU A 106 -11.95 -22.75 -3.62
C GLU A 106 -12.88 -22.59 -4.82
N SER A 107 -12.90 -23.61 -5.67
CA SER A 107 -13.77 -23.78 -6.82
C SER A 107 -14.60 -25.05 -6.68
N VAL A 108 -15.50 -25.30 -7.62
CA VAL A 108 -16.25 -26.57 -7.71
C VAL A 108 -15.34 -27.77 -8.08
N LYS A 109 -14.07 -27.53 -8.43
CA LYS A 109 -13.11 -28.54 -8.93
C LYS A 109 -11.87 -28.72 -8.07
N ALA A 110 -11.40 -27.67 -7.41
CA ALA A 110 -10.12 -27.62 -6.72
C ALA A 110 -10.12 -26.57 -5.60
N ALA A 111 -9.13 -26.67 -4.72
CA ALA A 111 -8.74 -25.60 -3.81
C ALA A 111 -7.24 -25.33 -3.98
N SER A 112 -6.81 -24.10 -3.73
CA SER A 112 -5.39 -23.73 -3.66
C SER A 112 -5.18 -22.78 -2.51
N GLU A 113 -4.13 -23.00 -1.72
CA GLU A 113 -3.63 -21.97 -0.81
C GLU A 113 -3.04 -20.79 -1.61
N LEU A 114 -2.91 -19.65 -0.96
CA LEU A 114 -2.39 -18.38 -1.50
C LEU A 114 -1.19 -17.92 -0.68
N TYR A 115 -0.10 -17.55 -1.34
CA TYR A 115 1.17 -17.25 -0.69
C TYR A 115 1.60 -15.80 -0.93
N SER A 116 2.13 -15.16 0.11
CA SER A 116 2.48 -13.73 0.04
C SER A 116 3.68 -13.50 -0.89
N PRO A 117 3.55 -12.65 -1.92
CA PRO A 117 4.64 -12.42 -2.87
C PRO A 117 5.82 -11.65 -2.26
N LEU A 118 5.59 -10.91 -1.17
CA LEU A 118 6.56 -10.08 -0.45
C LEU A 118 6.32 -10.15 1.07
N THR A 119 7.28 -9.64 1.84
CA THR A 119 7.17 -9.32 3.26
C THR A 119 6.46 -7.97 3.45
N GLY A 120 5.45 -7.90 4.30
CA GLY A 120 4.72 -6.66 4.63
C GLY A 120 3.43 -6.85 5.43
N GLU A 121 2.67 -5.76 5.58
CA GLU A 121 1.42 -5.70 6.34
C GLU A 121 0.21 -5.59 5.41
N VAL A 122 -0.84 -6.38 5.62
CA VAL A 122 -2.11 -6.28 4.88
C VAL A 122 -2.83 -4.97 5.25
N VAL A 123 -3.05 -4.09 4.27
CA VAL A 123 -3.72 -2.78 4.49
C VAL A 123 -5.16 -2.73 3.96
N GLU A 124 -5.53 -3.60 3.03
CA GLU A 124 -6.88 -3.66 2.46
C GLU A 124 -7.16 -5.08 1.93
N VAL A 125 -8.41 -5.52 1.96
CA VAL A 125 -8.86 -6.77 1.34
C VAL A 125 -10.10 -6.52 0.48
N ASN A 126 -10.25 -7.29 -0.59
CA ASN A 126 -11.35 -7.08 -1.53
C ASN A 126 -12.68 -7.65 -1.00
N ALA A 127 -13.38 -6.87 -0.19
CA ALA A 127 -14.66 -7.24 0.42
C ALA A 127 -15.73 -7.66 -0.60
N LEU A 128 -15.63 -7.25 -1.87
CA LEU A 128 -16.58 -7.65 -2.92
C LEU A 128 -16.54 -9.15 -3.23
N LEU A 129 -15.43 -9.83 -2.92
CA LEU A 129 -15.25 -11.27 -3.17
C LEU A 129 -16.07 -12.17 -2.24
N ALA A 130 -16.57 -11.65 -1.11
CA ALA A 130 -17.48 -12.38 -0.24
C ALA A 130 -18.84 -12.65 -0.91
N ASP A 131 -19.35 -11.66 -1.65
CA ASP A 131 -20.62 -11.77 -2.41
C ASP A 131 -20.40 -12.21 -3.86
N ASN A 132 -19.23 -11.90 -4.45
CA ASN A 132 -18.94 -12.09 -5.88
C ASN A 132 -17.56 -12.74 -6.13
N PRO A 133 -17.30 -13.97 -5.64
CA PRO A 133 -16.00 -14.65 -5.79
C PRO A 133 -15.58 -14.82 -7.26
N GLY A 134 -16.53 -15.03 -8.17
CA GLY A 134 -16.29 -15.11 -9.62
C GLY A 134 -15.74 -13.83 -10.29
N LEU A 135 -15.52 -12.74 -9.55
CA LEU A 135 -14.68 -11.61 -10.03
C LEU A 135 -13.23 -12.04 -10.25
N VAL A 136 -12.73 -13.03 -9.48
CA VAL A 136 -11.40 -13.63 -9.70
C VAL A 136 -11.28 -14.19 -11.11
N ASN A 137 -12.28 -14.96 -11.58
CA ASN A 137 -12.27 -15.49 -12.95
C ASN A 137 -12.44 -14.40 -14.02
N LYS A 138 -13.37 -13.45 -13.80
CA LYS A 138 -13.76 -12.46 -14.81
C LYS A 138 -12.80 -11.29 -14.96
N SER A 139 -12.08 -10.95 -13.90
CA SER A 139 -11.35 -9.67 -13.79
C SER A 139 -10.08 -9.77 -12.92
N CYS A 140 -9.38 -10.92 -12.98
CA CYS A 140 -8.20 -11.24 -12.16
C CYS A 140 -7.14 -10.12 -12.00
N TYR A 141 -6.89 -9.30 -13.01
CA TYR A 141 -5.90 -8.19 -12.96
C TYR A 141 -6.48 -6.81 -12.63
N LYS A 142 -7.80 -6.72 -12.40
CA LYS A 142 -8.54 -5.48 -12.12
C LYS A 142 -9.42 -5.64 -10.89
N ASP A 143 -10.65 -6.13 -11.04
CA ASP A 143 -11.65 -6.16 -9.96
C ASP A 143 -11.55 -7.42 -9.09
N GLY A 144 -10.83 -8.44 -9.57
CA GLY A 144 -10.54 -9.71 -8.89
C GLY A 144 -9.22 -9.71 -8.09
N TRP A 145 -8.71 -8.55 -7.69
CA TRP A 145 -7.61 -8.45 -6.73
C TRP A 145 -8.03 -9.04 -5.37
N LEU A 146 -7.09 -9.54 -4.58
CA LEU A 146 -7.37 -10.28 -3.34
C LEU A 146 -7.11 -9.40 -2.11
N MET A 147 -5.89 -8.86 -2.01
CA MET A 147 -5.46 -7.99 -0.93
C MET A 147 -4.53 -6.86 -1.43
N LYS A 148 -4.34 -5.85 -0.59
CA LYS A 148 -3.27 -4.86 -0.72
C LYS A 148 -2.39 -4.93 0.52
N MET A 149 -1.09 -4.74 0.34
CA MET A 149 -0.12 -4.78 1.42
C MET A 149 0.95 -3.68 1.29
N THR A 150 1.56 -3.32 2.43
CA THR A 150 2.81 -2.55 2.44
C THR A 150 3.98 -3.42 1.94
N ILE A 151 5.09 -2.78 1.59
CA ILE A 151 6.31 -3.47 1.16
C ILE A 151 7.38 -3.26 2.23
N GLY A 152 7.56 -4.27 3.10
CA GLY A 152 8.55 -4.25 4.17
C GLY A 152 9.99 -4.44 3.66
N ASN A 153 10.16 -5.20 2.57
CA ASN A 153 11.47 -5.45 1.96
C ASN A 153 11.44 -5.30 0.43
N PRO A 154 11.76 -4.10 -0.11
CA PRO A 154 11.69 -3.84 -1.55
C PRO A 154 12.59 -4.72 -2.42
N SER A 155 13.66 -5.31 -1.89
CA SER A 155 14.58 -6.16 -2.67
C SER A 155 13.97 -7.50 -3.09
N GLU A 156 12.89 -7.93 -2.45
CA GLU A 156 12.15 -9.14 -2.82
C GLU A 156 11.45 -8.99 -4.19
N LEU A 157 11.15 -7.77 -4.64
CA LEU A 157 10.62 -7.49 -5.98
C LEU A 157 11.60 -7.87 -7.12
N ASP A 158 12.90 -7.86 -6.84
CA ASP A 158 13.93 -8.21 -7.83
C ASP A 158 14.01 -9.74 -8.07
N ILE A 159 13.47 -10.53 -7.14
CA ILE A 159 13.36 -11.99 -7.23
C ILE A 159 12.15 -12.38 -8.11
N LEU A 160 11.10 -11.56 -8.11
CA LEU A 160 9.86 -11.83 -8.85
C LEU A 160 10.03 -11.67 -10.37
N MET A 161 9.37 -12.57 -11.11
CA MET A 161 9.35 -12.57 -12.57
C MET A 161 8.66 -11.31 -13.11
N ASP A 162 9.18 -10.76 -14.19
CA ASP A 162 8.40 -9.87 -15.06
C ASP A 162 7.43 -10.67 -15.93
N GLU A 163 6.51 -9.97 -16.60
CA GLU A 163 5.49 -10.57 -17.47
C GLU A 163 6.10 -11.47 -18.56
N ALA A 164 7.20 -11.05 -19.19
CA ALA A 164 7.86 -11.84 -20.24
C ALA A 164 8.56 -13.09 -19.69
N ALA A 165 9.10 -13.04 -18.47
CA ALA A 165 9.63 -14.22 -17.77
C ALA A 165 8.51 -15.17 -17.35
N TYR A 166 7.39 -14.64 -16.88
CA TYR A 166 6.23 -15.43 -16.48
C TYR A 166 5.55 -16.14 -17.67
N GLU A 167 5.46 -15.50 -18.84
CA GLU A 167 5.00 -16.14 -20.07
C GLU A 167 5.90 -17.32 -20.51
N ARG A 168 7.23 -17.20 -20.32
CA ARG A 168 8.17 -18.30 -20.60
C ARG A 168 8.01 -19.44 -19.58
N TYR A 169 7.80 -19.09 -18.31
CA TYR A 169 7.56 -20.05 -17.23
C TYR A 169 6.29 -20.88 -17.47
N ILE A 170 5.14 -20.24 -17.75
CA ILE A 170 3.90 -20.96 -18.10
C ILE A 170 4.12 -21.91 -19.27
N ARG A 171 4.72 -21.44 -20.37
CA ARG A 171 4.96 -22.28 -21.55
C ARG A 171 5.79 -23.53 -21.21
N SER A 172 6.79 -23.40 -20.33
CA SER A 172 7.62 -24.53 -19.89
C SER A 172 6.92 -25.54 -18.95
N ILE A 173 5.66 -25.28 -18.57
CA ILE A 173 4.81 -26.18 -17.77
C ILE A 173 3.73 -26.84 -18.66
N GLU A 174 3.42 -26.24 -19.82
CA GLU A 174 2.44 -26.76 -20.79
C GLU A 174 3.02 -27.82 -21.76
N ASP A 175 4.35 -27.87 -21.90
CA ASP A 175 5.14 -28.80 -22.74
C ASP A 175 5.52 -30.12 -22.02
#